data_AF-X0UI66-F1
#
_entry.id   AF-X0UI66-F1
#
_cell.length_a   1.000
_cell.length_b   1.000
_cell.length_c   1.000
_cell.angle_alpha   90.00
_cell.angle_beta   90.00
_cell.angle_gamma   90.00
#
_symmetry.space_group_name_H-M   'P 1'
#
loop_
_entity.id
_entity.type
_entity.pdbx_description
1 polymer ?
#
loop_
_entity_poly.entity_id
_entity_poly.type
_entity_poly.pdbx_seq_one_letter_code
_entity_poly.pdbx_strand_id
1 'polypeptide(L)' 'MDIRKISIGPDYKSGGMHYLVGQTVLNGNYTIHLIKYSSTENAYQIYIEDSSEQEVLLWKQFNSTMPISLEYNINF' A
#
# COMPACT_ATOMS: atom_id res chain seq x y z
N MET A 1 13.45 3.84 -1.09
CA MET A 1 12.70 4.92 -0.42
C MET A 1 11.40 4.33 0.06
N ASP A 2 11.01 4.66 1.29
CA ASP A 2 9.86 4.04 1.94
C ASP A 2 8.58 4.72 1.47
N ILE A 3 7.68 3.96 0.85
CA ILE A 3 6.39 4.47 0.40
C ILE A 3 5.47 4.59 1.61
N ARG A 4 5.11 5.82 1.96
CA ARG A 4 4.17 6.13 3.03
C ARG A 4 2.73 5.85 2.60
N LYS A 5 2.37 6.28 1.38
CA LYS A 5 1.01 6.18 0.84
C LYS A 5 1.04 5.93 -0.65
N ILE A 6 0.11 5.09 -1.12
CA ILE A 6 -0.18 4.86 -2.53
C ILE A 6 -1.64 5.18 -2.82
N SER A 7 -1.88 5.91 -3.91
CA SER A 7 -3.22 6.21 -4.43
C SER A 7 -3.36 5.64 -5.84
N ILE A 8 -4.44 4.91 -6.11
CA ILE A 8 -4.63 4.13 -7.34
C ILE A 8 -5.97 4.47 -7.96
N GLY A 9 -5.95 4.85 -9.24
CA GLY A 9 -7.16 5.16 -9.99
C GLY A 9 -7.06 6.44 -10.81
N PRO A 10 -8.10 6.74 -11.62
CA PRO A 10 -8.09 7.83 -12.60
C PRO A 10 -8.08 9.23 -11.95
N ASP A 11 -8.57 9.35 -10.72
CA ASP A 11 -8.53 10.59 -9.93
C ASP A 11 -7.85 10.30 -8.59
N TYR A 12 -6.68 10.89 -8.37
CA TYR A 12 -5.90 10.70 -7.15
C TYR A 12 -6.51 11.37 -5.91
N LYS A 13 -7.56 12.20 -6.06
CA LYS A 13 -8.15 12.97 -4.95
C LYS A 13 -9.48 12.39 -4.47
N SER A 14 -10.38 12.04 -5.38
CA SER A 14 -11.78 11.72 -5.04
C SER A 14 -12.24 10.36 -5.55
N GLY A 15 -11.74 9.90 -6.69
CA GLY A 15 -12.11 8.63 -7.33
C GLY A 15 -11.09 7.50 -7.16
N GLY A 16 -10.09 7.68 -6.30
CA GLY A 16 -8.96 6.76 -6.13
C GLY A 16 -9.10 5.87 -4.90
N MET A 17 -8.47 4.71 -4.95
CA MET A 17 -8.23 3.88 -3.77
C MET A 17 -6.96 4.37 -3.08
N HIS A 18 -7.06 4.75 -1.81
CA HIS A 18 -5.95 5.26 -1.02
C HIS A 18 -5.54 4.24 0.05
N TYR A 19 -4.25 3.95 0.12
CA TYR A 19 -3.66 3.04 1.10
C TYR A 19 -2.48 3.72 1.78
N LEU A 20 -2.55 3.84 3.10
CA LEU A 20 -1.53 4.50 3.93
C LEU A 20 -0.93 3.48 4.91
N VAL A 21 0.39 3.44 5.04
CA VAL A 21 1.07 2.64 6.07
C VAL A 21 0.53 3.03 7.46
N GLY A 22 0.17 2.03 8.28
CA GLY A 22 -0.47 2.21 9.59
C GLY A 22 -2.00 2.32 9.56
N GLN A 23 -2.63 2.33 8.38
CA GLN A 23 -4.09 2.29 8.27
C GLN A 23 -4.62 0.92 8.66
N THR A 24 -5.65 0.89 9.51
CA THR A 24 -6.38 -0.35 9.85
C THR A 24 -7.32 -0.75 8.71
N VAL A 25 -7.35 -2.04 8.39
CA VAL A 25 -8.12 -2.63 7.29
C VAL A 25 -8.78 -3.94 7.74
N LEU A 26 -9.61 -4.53 6.87
CA LEU A 26 -10.30 -5.80 7.13
C LEU A 26 -11.01 -5.82 8.50
N ASN A 27 -11.93 -4.87 8.69
CA ASN A 27 -12.72 -4.69 9.93
C ASN A 27 -11.91 -4.46 11.21
N GLY A 28 -10.66 -4.02 11.10
CA GLY A 28 -9.83 -3.69 12.25
C GLY A 28 -8.83 -4.77 12.66
N ASN A 29 -8.88 -5.93 12.01
CA ASN A 29 -8.02 -7.06 12.38
C ASN A 29 -6.58 -6.91 11.88
N TYR A 30 -6.39 -6.13 10.81
CA TYR A 30 -5.10 -5.99 10.15
C TYR A 30 -4.71 -4.52 9.98
N THR A 31 -3.41 -4.28 9.93
CA THR A 31 -2.85 -2.95 9.65
C THR A 31 -1.97 -3.00 8.41
N ILE A 32 -2.00 -1.96 7.57
CA ILE A 32 -1.08 -1.85 6.43
C ILE A 32 0.34 -1.69 6.96
N HIS A 33 1.12 -2.77 6.85
CA HIS A 33 2.48 -2.87 7.37
C HIS A 33 3.50 -2.24 6.41
N LEU A 34 3.40 -2.56 5.12
CA LEU A 34 4.40 -2.15 4.13
C LEU A 34 3.79 -1.94 2.75
N ILE A 35 4.21 -0.88 2.08
CA ILE A 35 3.97 -0.65 0.66
C ILE A 35 5.32 -0.67 -0.06
N LYS A 36 5.47 -1.52 -1.07
CA LYS A 36 6.73 -1.64 -1.81
C LYS A 36 6.51 -1.82 -3.30
N TYR A 37 7.48 -1.40 -4.10
CA TYR A 37 7.54 -1.73 -5.52
C TYR A 37 8.41 -2.98 -5.72
N SER A 38 7.87 -3.99 -6.40
CA SER A 38 8.60 -5.17 -6.83
C SER A 38 9.05 -4.98 -8.28
N SER A 39 10.36 -4.89 -8.50
CA SER A 39 10.95 -4.79 -9.84
C SER A 39 10.76 -6.07 -10.65
N THR A 40 10.76 -7.24 -10.00
CA THR A 40 10.57 -8.54 -10.66
C THR A 40 9.16 -8.70 -11.20
N GLU A 41 8.15 -8.29 -10.43
CA GLU A 41 6.73 -8.38 -10.81
C GLU A 41 6.24 -7.13 -11.55
N ASN A 42 7.07 -6.08 -11.64
CA ASN A 42 6.71 -4.75 -12.13
C ASN A 42 5.39 -4.23 -11.52
N ALA A 43 5.25 -4.38 -10.21
CA ALA A 43 4.01 -4.10 -9.50
C ALA A 43 4.24 -3.53 -8.10
N TYR A 44 3.30 -2.71 -7.64
CA TYR A 44 3.21 -2.25 -6.26
C TYR A 44 2.47 -3.28 -5.42
N GLN A 45 3.04 -3.61 -4.28
CA GLN A 45 2.55 -4.62 -3.35
C GLN A 45 2.24 -3.95 -2.01
N ILE A 46 1.08 -4.29 -1.45
CA ILE A 46 0.61 -3.83 -0.16
C ILE A 46 0.54 -5.04 0.76
N TYR A 47 1.34 -5.00 1.81
CA TYR A 47 1.39 -6.02 2.86
C TYR A 47 0.63 -5.52 4.07
N ILE A 48 -0.10 -6.44 4.70
CA ILE A 48 -0.81 -6.20 5.94
C ILE A 48 -0.27 -7.12 7.01
N GLU A 49 -0.23 -6.65 8.26
CA GLU A 49 0.10 -7.47 9.42
C GLU A 49 -1.16 -7.78 10.22
N ASP A 50 -1.25 -9.01 10.72
CA ASP A 50 -2.25 -9.38 11.72
C ASP A 50 -1.91 -8.69 13.04
N SER A 51 -2.91 -8.04 13.65
CA SER A 51 -2.70 -7.26 14.88
C SER A 51 -2.45 -8.11 16.12
N SER A 52 -2.65 -9.43 16.05
CA SER A 52 -2.55 -10.39 17.15
C SER A 52 -1.47 -11.44 16.96
N GLU A 53 -1.24 -11.92 15.73
CA GLU A 53 -0.32 -13.03 15.45
C GLU A 53 1.00 -12.60 14.79
N GLN A 54 1.21 -11.29 14.58
CA GLN A 54 2.40 -10.70 13.92
C GLN A 54 2.74 -11.32 12.54
N GLU A 55 1.78 -11.98 11.89
CA GLU A 55 1.94 -12.52 10.56
C GLU A 55 1.81 -11.41 9.51
N VAL A 56 2.72 -11.38 8.53
CA VAL A 56 2.69 -10.42 7.42
C VAL A 56 2.27 -11.12 6.13
N LEU A 57 1.19 -10.63 5.53
CA LEU A 57 0.56 -11.20 4.35
C LEU A 57 0.57 -10.21 3.18
N LEU A 58 0.79 -10.70 1.95
CA LEU A 58 0.55 -9.91 0.74
C LEU A 58 -0.95 -9.78 0.50
N TRP A 59 -1.49 -8.57 0.65
CA TRP A 59 -2.92 -8.33 0.53
C TRP A 59 -3.35 -7.90 -0.86
N LYS A 60 -2.62 -6.96 -1.46
CA LYS A 60 -2.96 -6.39 -2.77
C LYS A 60 -1.71 -6.20 -3.63
N GLN A 61 -1.89 -6.37 -4.93
CA GLN A 61 -0.88 -6.09 -5.93
C GLN A 61 -1.49 -5.30 -7.09
N PHE A 62 -0.81 -4.25 -7.52
CA PHE A 62 -1.23 -3.37 -8.61
C PHE A 62 -0.09 -3.17 -9.59
N ASN A 63 -0.34 -3.48 -10.86
CA ASN A 63 0.64 -3.30 -11.92
C ASN A 63 0.64 -1.84 -12.45
N SER A 64 1.52 -1.56 -13.39
CA SER A 64 1.70 -0.23 -13.99
C SER A 64 0.62 0.18 -15.00
N THR A 65 -0.43 -0.63 -15.21
CA THR A 65 -1.51 -0.28 -16.17
C THR A 65 -2.56 0.66 -15.57
N MET A 66 -2.51 0.89 -14.26
CA MET A 66 -3.37 1.86 -13.56
C MET A 66 -2.58 3.12 -13.23
N PRO A 67 -3.19 4.32 -13.25
CA PRO A 67 -2.55 5.53 -12.76
C PRO A 67 -2.29 5.43 -11.25
N ILE A 68 -1.06 5.81 -10.85
CA ILE A 68 -0.57 5.68 -9.48
C ILE A 68 0.08 6.99 -9.03
N SER A 69 -0.23 7.41 -7.81
CA SER A 69 0.45 8.50 -7.10
C SER A 69 1.05 7.99 -5.80
N LEU A 70 2.29 8.37 -5.50
CA LEU A 70 3.07 7.90 -4.36
C LEU A 70 3.50 9.07 -3.48
N GLU A 71 3.38 8.88 -2.17
CA GLU A 71 3.99 9.74 -1.16
C GLU A 71 5.09 8.93 -0.46
N TYR A 72 6.31 9.46 -0.42
CA TYR A 72 7.45 8.83 0.24
C TYR A 72 7.70 9.45 1.61
N ASN A 73 8.18 8.64 2.55
CA ASN A 73 8.77 9.17 3.78
C ASN A 73 10.12 9.82 3.43
N ILE A 74 10.21 11.13 3.69
CA ILE A 74 11.40 11.95 3.48
C ILE A 74 12.12 12.14 4.82
N ASN A 75 12.71 11.06 5.33
CA ASN A 75 13.63 11.19 6.47
C ASN A 75 14.98 11.68 5.93
N PHE A 76 15.39 12.89 6.36
CA PHE A 76 16.67 13.51 6.02
C PHE A 76 17.64 13.42 7.20
#